data_AF-A0A9E1JED8-F1
#
_entry.id   AF-A0A9E1JED8-F1
#
_cell.length_a   1.000
_cell.length_b   1.000
_cell.length_c   1.000
_cell.angle_alpha   90.00
_cell.angle_beta   90.00
_cell.angle_gamma   90.00
#
_symmetry.space_group_name_H-M   'P 1'
#
loop_
_entity.id
_entity.type
_entity.pdbx_description
1 polymer ?
#
loop_
_entity_poly.entity_id
_entity_poly.type
_entity_poly.pdbx_seq_one_letter_code
_entity_poly.pdbx_strand_id
1 'polypeptide(L)'
;WTVFYGFVQSITPKLVSNNNSTRKQIEFWASALAVIPLFLILLNFYTHDFLLHITIFVLFIFGFVFAINSSIHSFLILKFTDKNRVTLDVGFYYMSNAFGRLMGTLLSGLSYQYGGFSACVLVAAILLFINRISIKKLDLNNL
;
A
#
# COMPACT_ATOMS: atom_id res chain seq x y z
N TRP A 1 -10.08 11.64 -5.62
CA TRP A 1 -9.28 10.46 -5.23
C TRP A 1 -9.71 9.19 -5.99
N THR A 2 -10.97 8.73 -5.90
CA THR A 2 -11.44 7.47 -6.55
C THR A 2 -11.19 7.39 -8.06
N VAL A 3 -11.46 8.46 -8.81
CA VAL A 3 -11.20 8.51 -10.27
C VAL A 3 -9.71 8.42 -10.58
N PHE A 4 -8.88 9.19 -9.86
CA PHE A 4 -7.42 9.13 -9.98
C PHE A 4 -6.90 7.73 -9.68
N TYR A 5 -7.36 7.12 -8.59
CA TYR A 5 -7.01 5.77 -8.20
C TYR A 5 -7.37 4.76 -9.29
N GLY A 6 -8.61 4.76 -9.80
CA GLY A 6 -9.02 3.86 -10.88
C GLY A 6 -8.24 4.07 -12.18
N PHE A 7 -7.93 5.32 -12.51
CA PHE A 7 -7.07 5.65 -13.65
C PHE A 7 -5.68 5.03 -13.50
N VAL A 8 -5.01 5.22 -12.35
CA VAL A 8 -3.70 4.64 -12.08
C VAL A 8 -3.76 3.10 -12.16
N GLN A 9 -4.79 2.48 -11.58
CA GLN A 9 -4.96 1.03 -11.65
C GLN A 9 -5.09 0.50 -13.08
N SER A 10 -5.74 1.25 -13.96
CA SER A 10 -5.91 0.87 -15.38
C SER A 10 -4.60 0.91 -16.17
N ILE A 11 -3.67 1.80 -15.80
CA ILE A 11 -2.35 1.93 -16.44
C ILE A 11 -1.27 1.06 -15.78
N THR A 12 -1.50 0.57 -14.55
CA THR A 12 -0.55 -0.29 -13.80
C THR A 12 0.03 -1.43 -14.63
N PRO A 13 -0.74 -2.20 -15.44
CA PRO A 13 -0.17 -3.29 -16.25
C PRO A 13 0.89 -2.83 -17.25
N LYS A 14 0.85 -1.57 -17.69
CA LYS A 14 1.87 -0.99 -18.59
C LYS A 14 3.11 -0.52 -17.82
N LEU A 15 2.93 -0.07 -16.58
CA LEU A 15 4.01 0.37 -15.67
C LEU A 15 4.79 -0.81 -15.08
N VAL A 16 4.09 -1.90 -14.78
CA VAL A 16 4.65 -3.15 -14.25
C VAL A 16 5.01 -4.03 -15.45
N SER A 17 6.16 -3.71 -16.07
CA SER A 17 6.67 -4.29 -17.33
C SER A 17 7.00 -5.80 -17.26
N ASN A 18 6.83 -6.51 -18.37
CA ASN A 18 7.25 -7.92 -18.56
C ASN A 18 8.78 -8.17 -18.53
N ASN A 19 9.63 -7.12 -18.58
CA ASN A 19 11.08 -7.31 -18.79
C ASN A 19 11.89 -7.45 -17.49
N ASN A 20 11.31 -7.13 -16.34
CA ASN A 20 11.95 -7.32 -15.03
C ASN A 20 11.34 -8.53 -14.32
N SER A 21 12.10 -9.18 -13.46
CA SER A 21 11.54 -10.29 -12.69
C SER A 21 10.36 -9.80 -11.85
N THR A 22 9.22 -10.48 -11.97
CA THR A 22 7.94 -10.19 -11.29
C THR A 22 8.17 -9.91 -9.80
N ARG A 23 9.00 -10.74 -9.16
CA ARG A 23 9.44 -10.57 -7.78
C ARG A 23 10.06 -9.20 -7.48
N LYS A 24 11.03 -8.75 -8.29
CA LYS A 24 11.72 -7.47 -8.07
C LYS A 24 10.75 -6.30 -8.14
N GLN A 25 9.77 -6.35 -9.04
CA GLN A 25 8.77 -5.29 -9.17
C GLN A 25 7.82 -5.24 -7.97
N ILE A 26 7.28 -6.38 -7.54
CA ILE A 26 6.42 -6.45 -6.35
C ILE A 26 7.18 -5.92 -5.12
N GLU A 27 8.42 -6.37 -4.95
CA GLU A 27 9.29 -5.93 -3.85
C GLU A 27 9.62 -4.43 -3.93
N PHE A 28 9.88 -3.90 -5.12
CA PHE A 28 10.17 -2.48 -5.34
C PHE A 28 8.97 -1.60 -4.98
N TRP A 29 7.80 -1.90 -5.53
CA TRP A 29 6.60 -1.09 -5.31
C TRP A 29 6.15 -1.13 -3.85
N ALA A 30 6.26 -2.26 -3.17
CA ALA A 30 5.96 -2.37 -1.75
C ALA A 30 6.96 -1.59 -0.88
N SER A 31 8.26 -1.64 -1.22
CA SER A 31 9.28 -0.83 -0.54
C SER A 31 9.03 0.67 -0.73
N ALA A 32 8.74 1.10 -1.96
CA ALA A 32 8.45 2.50 -2.27
C ALA A 32 7.27 3.01 -1.45
N LEU A 33 6.20 2.21 -1.33
CA LEU A 33 5.02 2.56 -0.54
C LEU A 33 5.34 2.75 0.95
N ALA A 34 6.19 1.89 1.52
CA ALA A 34 6.56 1.96 2.93
C ALA A 34 7.47 3.15 3.26
N VAL A 35 8.29 3.61 2.32
CA VAL A 35 9.24 4.72 2.51
C VAL A 35 8.54 6.09 2.48
N ILE A 36 7.48 6.25 1.69
CA ILE A 36 6.81 7.56 1.52
C ILE A 36 6.29 8.14 2.86
N PRO A 37 5.61 7.39 3.74
CA PRO A 37 5.21 7.88 5.06
C PRO A 37 6.38 8.30 5.95
N LEU A 38 7.52 7.59 5.89
CA LEU A 38 8.72 7.97 6.65
C LEU A 38 9.26 9.33 6.18
N PHE A 39 9.24 9.57 4.88
CA PHE A 39 9.63 10.85 4.32
C PHE A 39 8.67 11.97 4.75
N LEU A 40 7.37 11.69 4.82
CA LEU A 40 6.38 12.65 5.32
C LEU A 40 6.61 13.05 6.79
N ILE A 41 6.97 12.08 7.63
CA ILE A 41 7.34 12.35 9.03
C ILE A 41 8.57 13.25 9.08
N LEU A 42 9.61 12.95 8.28
CA LEU A 42 10.82 13.76 8.23
C LEU A 42 10.50 15.21 7.83
N LEU A 43 9.73 15.40 6.76
CA LEU A 43 9.32 16.74 6.31
C LEU A 43 8.50 17.48 7.36
N ASN A 44 7.61 16.79 8.09
CA ASN A 44 6.79 17.39 9.15
C ASN A 44 7.64 18.10 10.22
N PHE A 45 8.83 17.59 10.54
CA PHE A 45 9.74 18.21 11.51
C PHE A 45 10.40 19.50 11.00
N TYR A 46 10.64 19.63 9.70
CA TYR A 46 11.41 20.77 9.14
C TYR A 46 10.55 21.88 8.54
N THR A 47 9.31 21.58 8.14
CA THR A 47 8.46 22.53 7.40
C THR A 47 7.13 22.75 8.13
N HIS A 48 7.14 23.63 9.13
CA HIS A 48 5.92 23.97 9.87
C HIS A 48 4.98 24.91 9.08
N ASP A 49 5.51 25.87 8.32
CA ASP A 49 4.70 26.87 7.59
C ASP A 49 4.00 26.32 6.33
N PHE A 50 4.60 25.33 5.67
CA PHE A 50 4.07 24.73 4.41
C PHE A 50 3.50 23.33 4.59
N LEU A 51 3.25 22.92 5.84
CA LEU A 51 2.94 21.54 6.19
C LEU A 51 1.75 20.97 5.41
N LEU A 52 0.68 21.75 5.24
CA LEU A 52 -0.53 21.31 4.55
C LEU A 52 -0.26 21.01 3.07
N HIS A 53 0.40 21.92 2.35
CA HIS A 53 0.69 21.77 0.92
C HIS A 53 1.61 20.57 0.67
N ILE A 54 2.66 20.44 1.49
CA ILE A 54 3.59 19.31 1.44
C ILE A 54 2.87 18.00 1.71
N THR A 55 2.01 17.96 2.74
CA THR A 55 1.25 16.75 3.09
C THR A 55 0.33 16.33 1.95
N ILE A 56 -0.41 17.26 1.35
CA ILE A 56 -1.28 16.97 0.21
C ILE A 56 -0.47 16.41 -0.97
N PHE A 57 0.64 17.06 -1.32
CA PHE A 57 1.50 16.61 -2.41
C PHE A 57 2.04 15.20 -2.18
N VAL A 58 2.55 14.93 -0.97
CA VAL A 58 3.05 13.61 -0.59
C VAL A 58 1.92 12.57 -0.57
N LEU A 59 0.71 12.93 -0.17
CA LEU A 59 -0.45 12.03 -0.22
C LEU A 59 -0.85 11.65 -1.65
N PHE A 60 -0.71 12.56 -2.62
CA PHE A 60 -0.91 12.21 -4.03
C PHE A 60 0.13 11.21 -4.52
N ILE A 61 1.41 11.39 -4.15
CA ILE A 61 2.48 10.43 -4.47
C ILE A 61 2.22 9.09 -3.80
N PHE A 62 1.96 9.10 -2.49
CA PHE A 62 1.60 7.91 -1.71
C PHE A 62 0.48 7.15 -2.39
N GLY A 63 -0.56 7.87 -2.75
CA GLY A 63 -1.75 7.30 -3.33
C GLY A 63 -1.53 6.73 -4.75
N PHE A 64 -0.69 7.36 -5.57
CA PHE A 64 -0.27 6.81 -6.86
C PHE A 64 0.42 5.45 -6.68
N VAL A 65 1.40 5.39 -5.78
CA VAL A 65 2.14 4.16 -5.47
C VAL A 65 1.23 3.11 -4.81
N PHE A 66 0.29 3.54 -3.98
CA PHE A 66 -0.72 2.69 -3.34
C PHE A 66 -1.63 2.02 -4.39
N ALA A 67 -2.08 2.76 -5.40
CA ALA A 67 -2.90 2.22 -6.48
C ALA A 67 -2.19 1.11 -7.26
N ILE A 68 -0.90 1.30 -7.54
CA ILE A 68 -0.06 0.28 -8.19
C ILE A 68 0.04 -0.98 -7.31
N ASN A 69 0.38 -0.82 -6.03
CA ASN A 69 0.47 -1.94 -5.09
C ASN A 69 -0.87 -2.69 -4.92
N SER A 70 -1.98 -1.97 -4.85
CA SER A 70 -3.30 -2.59 -4.75
C SER A 70 -3.63 -3.42 -6.00
N SER A 71 -3.31 -2.93 -7.20
CA SER A 71 -3.52 -3.70 -8.45
C SER A 71 -2.69 -4.98 -8.46
N ILE A 72 -1.43 -4.90 -8.03
CA ILE A 72 -0.53 -6.05 -7.92
C ILE A 72 -1.09 -7.08 -6.95
N HIS A 73 -1.51 -6.67 -5.75
CA HIS A 73 -2.07 -7.59 -4.74
C HIS A 73 -3.32 -8.31 -5.24
N SER A 74 -4.28 -7.58 -5.83
CA SER A 74 -5.49 -8.18 -6.40
C SER A 74 -5.17 -9.18 -7.52
N PHE A 75 -4.18 -8.88 -8.37
CA PHE A 75 -3.71 -9.80 -9.41
C PHE A 75 -3.08 -11.07 -8.83
N LEU A 76 -2.23 -10.94 -7.81
CA LEU A 76 -1.55 -12.08 -7.19
C LEU A 76 -2.54 -13.08 -6.58
N ILE A 77 -3.64 -12.61 -5.99
CA ILE A 77 -4.67 -13.50 -5.44
C ILE A 77 -5.25 -14.38 -6.53
N LEU A 78 -5.67 -13.80 -7.64
CA LEU A 78 -6.19 -14.57 -8.78
C LEU A 78 -5.16 -15.53 -9.37
N LYS A 79 -3.86 -15.21 -9.27
CA LYS A 79 -2.78 -16.08 -9.73
C LYS A 79 -2.48 -17.24 -8.79
N PHE A 80 -2.60 -17.06 -7.48
CA PHE A 80 -2.33 -18.10 -6.47
C PHE A 80 -3.55 -18.96 -6.14
N THR A 81 -4.73 -18.55 -6.57
CA THR A 81 -5.98 -19.24 -6.31
C THR A 81 -6.23 -20.39 -7.30
N ASP A 82 -6.62 -21.54 -6.77
CA ASP A 82 -7.01 -22.69 -7.58
C ASP A 82 -8.44 -22.53 -8.12
N LYS A 83 -8.67 -22.99 -9.36
CA LYS A 83 -9.97 -22.85 -10.07
C LYS A 83 -11.17 -23.38 -9.27
N ASN A 84 -10.97 -24.43 -8.47
CA ASN A 84 -12.05 -25.07 -7.70
C ASN A 84 -12.41 -24.33 -6.41
N ARG A 85 -11.59 -23.37 -5.95
CA ARG A 85 -11.80 -22.60 -4.71
C ARG A 85 -11.78 -21.09 -4.92
N VAL A 86 -11.98 -20.62 -6.15
CA VAL A 86 -11.86 -19.19 -6.50
C VAL A 86 -12.75 -18.30 -5.65
N THR A 87 -14.01 -18.68 -5.47
CA THR A 87 -14.96 -17.89 -4.69
C THR A 87 -14.57 -17.78 -3.23
N LEU A 88 -14.02 -18.86 -2.65
CA LEU A 88 -13.57 -18.89 -1.26
C LEU A 88 -12.33 -18.04 -1.04
N ASP A 89 -11.30 -18.19 -1.88
CA ASP A 89 -10.05 -17.44 -1.76
C ASP A 89 -10.28 -15.93 -1.97
N VAL A 90 -11.14 -15.57 -2.94
CA VAL A 90 -11.56 -14.17 -3.16
C VAL A 90 -12.39 -13.65 -1.99
N GLY A 91 -13.26 -14.48 -1.40
CA GLY A 91 -14.00 -14.15 -0.20
C GLY A 91 -13.08 -13.82 0.98
N PHE A 92 -12.08 -14.65 1.24
CA PHE A 92 -11.06 -14.40 2.27
C PHE A 92 -10.29 -13.10 2.00
N TYR A 93 -9.94 -12.82 0.75
CA TYR A 93 -9.30 -11.55 0.39
C TYR A 93 -10.16 -10.33 0.75
N TYR A 94 -11.43 -10.32 0.38
CA TYR A 94 -12.33 -9.21 0.70
C TYR A 94 -12.52 -9.06 2.20
N MET A 95 -12.61 -10.17 2.95
CA MET A 95 -12.66 -10.16 4.40
C MET A 95 -11.39 -9.54 5.01
N SER A 96 -10.20 -9.95 4.54
CA SER A 96 -8.93 -9.37 4.97
C SER A 96 -8.82 -7.87 4.64
N ASN A 97 -9.32 -7.43 3.48
CA ASN A 97 -9.35 -6.01 3.12
C ASN A 97 -10.29 -5.20 4.04
N ALA A 98 -11.49 -5.72 4.33
CA ALA A 98 -12.42 -5.10 5.26
C ALA A 98 -11.83 -5.00 6.68
N PHE A 99 -11.19 -6.08 7.14
CA PHE A 99 -10.49 -6.09 8.43
C PHE A 99 -9.34 -5.08 8.48
N GLY A 100 -8.55 -5.00 7.42
CA GLY A 100 -7.47 -4.00 7.30
C GLY A 100 -8.00 -2.56 7.38
N ARG A 101 -9.14 -2.25 6.74
CA ARG A 101 -9.79 -0.94 6.83
C ARG A 101 -10.31 -0.63 8.24
N LEU A 102 -10.91 -1.62 8.90
CA LEU A 102 -11.37 -1.49 10.28
C LEU A 102 -10.21 -1.19 11.22
N MET A 103 -9.16 -2.02 11.18
CA MET A 103 -7.97 -1.84 12.01
C MET A 103 -7.24 -0.54 11.70
N GLY A 104 -7.12 -0.16 10.42
CA GLY A 104 -6.51 1.12 10.02
C GLY A 104 -7.28 2.31 10.59
N THR A 105 -8.61 2.29 10.54
CA THR A 105 -9.45 3.36 11.10
C THR A 105 -9.30 3.44 12.62
N LEU A 106 -9.43 2.30 13.31
CA LEU A 106 -9.30 2.23 14.76
C LEU A 106 -7.92 2.69 15.24
N LEU A 107 -6.85 2.11 14.68
CA LEU A 107 -5.48 2.45 15.05
C LEU A 107 -5.16 3.91 14.71
N SER A 108 -5.64 4.44 13.58
CA SER A 108 -5.43 5.85 13.26
C SER A 108 -6.03 6.80 14.30
N GLY A 109 -7.25 6.51 14.78
CA GLY A 109 -7.89 7.30 15.84
C GLY A 109 -7.15 7.21 17.17
N LEU A 110 -6.76 5.99 17.58
CA LEU A 110 -5.99 5.78 18.80
C LEU A 110 -4.62 6.48 18.74
N SER A 111 -3.88 6.29 17.66
CA SER A 111 -2.57 6.93 17.48
C SER A 111 -2.66 8.45 17.45
N TYR A 112 -3.71 9.00 16.84
CA TYR A 112 -3.92 10.45 16.84
C TYR A 112 -4.15 10.99 18.25
N GLN A 113 -4.93 10.27 19.05
CA GLN A 113 -5.25 10.69 20.42
C GLN A 113 -4.02 10.75 21.33
N TYR A 114 -3.06 9.83 21.16
CA TYR A 114 -1.87 9.75 22.00
C TYR A 114 -0.64 10.48 21.46
N GLY A 115 -0.50 10.62 20.14
CA GLY A 115 0.71 11.17 19.52
C GLY A 115 0.47 12.00 18.25
N GLY A 116 -0.77 12.40 18.01
CA GLY A 116 -1.15 13.30 16.92
C GLY A 116 -0.83 12.74 15.53
N PHE A 117 -0.62 13.66 14.59
CA PHE A 117 -0.37 13.35 13.19
C PHE A 117 0.85 12.43 12.99
N SER A 118 1.98 12.75 13.61
CA SER A 118 3.23 12.00 13.41
C SER A 118 3.12 10.55 13.90
N ALA A 119 2.38 10.29 14.99
CA ALA A 119 2.11 8.93 15.44
C ALA A 119 1.22 8.14 14.46
N CYS A 120 0.18 8.76 13.88
CA CYS A 120 -0.64 8.11 12.85
C CYS A 120 0.19 7.68 11.64
N VAL A 121 1.03 8.58 11.14
CA VAL A 121 1.88 8.31 9.97
C VAL A 121 2.93 7.24 10.30
N LEU A 122 3.47 7.25 11.52
CA LEU A 122 4.42 6.22 11.98
C LEU A 122 3.77 4.84 12.05
N VAL A 123 2.57 4.73 12.61
CA VAL A 123 1.84 3.45 12.67
C VAL A 123 1.52 2.96 11.25
N ALA A 124 1.09 3.85 10.35
CA ALA A 124 0.89 3.50 8.95
C ALA A 124 2.18 3.00 8.29
N ALA A 125 3.32 3.66 8.54
CA ALA A 125 4.64 3.25 8.02
C ALA A 125 5.03 1.85 8.52
N ILE A 126 4.81 1.56 9.81
CA ILE A 126 5.08 0.24 10.41
C ILE A 126 4.22 -0.84 9.74
N LEU A 127 2.92 -0.61 9.57
CA LEU A 127 2.01 -1.58 8.92
C LEU A 127 2.42 -1.86 7.47
N LEU A 128 2.83 -0.82 6.73
CA LEU A 128 3.34 -0.99 5.36
C LEU A 128 4.67 -1.74 5.33
N PHE A 129 5.55 -1.51 6.29
CA PHE A 129 6.80 -2.26 6.41
C PHE A 129 6.54 -3.74 6.73
N ILE A 130 5.56 -4.04 7.58
CA ILE A 130 5.11 -5.42 7.85
C ILE A 130 4.56 -6.06 6.56
N ASN A 131 3.77 -5.34 5.77
CA ASN A 131 3.33 -5.81 4.46
C ASN A 131 4.52 -6.14 3.55
N ARG A 132 5.52 -5.25 3.47
CA ARG A 132 6.73 -5.46 2.66
C ARG A 132 7.51 -6.71 3.07
N ILE A 133 7.64 -6.99 4.36
CA ILE A 133 8.29 -8.20 4.86
C ILE A 133 7.45 -9.44 4.51
N SER A 134 6.12 -9.35 4.67
CA SER A 134 5.20 -10.46 4.41
C SER A 134 5.25 -10.94 2.96
N ILE A 135 5.48 -10.05 2.00
CA ILE A 135 5.66 -10.42 0.58
C ILE A 135 6.82 -11.41 0.38
N LYS A 136 7.87 -11.37 1.21
CA LYS A 136 8.99 -12.33 1.10
C LYS A 136 8.58 -13.78 1.35
N LYS A 137 7.43 -14.01 1.97
CA LYS A 137 6.88 -15.35 2.22
C LYS A 137 6.14 -15.92 1.01
N LEU A 138 5.87 -15.12 -0.03
CA LEU A 138 5.23 -15.58 -1.25
C LEU A 138 6.26 -16.27 -2.14
N ASP A 139 5.90 -17.44 -2.68
CA ASP A 139 6.70 -18.10 -3.71
C ASP A 139 6.46 -17.43 -5.07
N LEU A 140 7.25 -16.40 -5.35
CA LEU A 140 7.18 -15.60 -6.57
C LEU A 140 8.07 -16.14 -7.69
N ASN A 141 8.76 -17.26 -7.49
CA ASN A 141 9.69 -17.82 -8.48
C ASN A 141 8.96 -18.54 -9.63
N ASN A 142 7.69 -18.91 -9.43
CA ASN A 142 6.84 -19.61 -10.39
C ASN A 142 5.83 -18.69 -11.12
N LEU A 143 6.01 -17.37 -11.04
CA LEU A 143 5.18 -16.34 -11.69
C LEU A 143 5.83 -15.80 -12.97
#